data_AF-N8YBV2-F1
#
_entry.id   AF-N8YBV2-F1
#
_cell.length_a   1.000
_cell.length_b   1.000
_cell.length_c   1.000
_cell.angle_alpha   90.00
_cell.angle_beta   90.00
_cell.angle_gamma   90.00
#
_symmetry.space_group_name_H-M   'P 1'
#
loop_
_entity.id
_entity.type
_entity.pdbx_description
1 polymer ?
#
loop_
_entity_poly.entity_id
_entity_poly.type
_entity_poly.pdbx_seq_one_letter_code
_entity_poly.pdbx_strand_id
1 'polypeptide(L)' 'MQNPQHIVTREQLEESLYAWGDEIESNAIEVFIYQLRKKIGNQSIKTIRGLGYRMNQEN' A
#
# COMPACT_ATOMS: atom_id res chain seq x y z
N MET A 1 -1.92 -9.45 -16.90
CA MET A 1 -3.04 -8.75 -16.24
C MET A 1 -2.86 -8.96 -14.74
N GLN A 2 -2.52 -7.92 -13.99
CA GLN A 2 -2.28 -8.05 -12.54
C GLN A 2 -3.64 -8.26 -11.84
N ASN A 3 -3.77 -9.34 -11.09
CA ASN A 3 -5.03 -9.74 -10.47
C ASN A 3 -5.50 -8.66 -9.49
N PRO A 4 -6.72 -8.12 -9.63
CA PRO A 4 -7.26 -7.06 -8.76
C PRO A 4 -7.51 -7.49 -7.29
N GLN A 5 -7.17 -8.74 -6.97
CA GLN A 5 -7.26 -9.32 -5.63
C GLN A 5 -5.87 -9.48 -4.98
N HIS A 6 -4.80 -9.04 -5.63
CA HIS A 6 -3.45 -9.18 -5.09
C HIS A 6 -3.31 -8.35 -3.80
N ILE A 7 -3.00 -9.04 -2.72
CA ILE A 7 -2.65 -8.41 -1.45
C ILE A 7 -1.17 -8.12 -1.51
N VAL A 8 -0.81 -6.85 -1.36
CA VAL A 8 0.57 -6.43 -1.20
C VAL A 8 0.85 -6.37 0.30
N THR A 9 1.81 -7.18 0.74
CA THR A 9 2.24 -7.23 2.14
C THR A 9 3.01 -5.97 2.52
N ARG A 10 3.17 -5.73 3.83
CA ARG A 10 4.00 -4.61 4.31
C ARG A 10 5.44 -4.78 3.82
N GLU A 11 6.01 -5.97 3.95
CA GLU A 11 7.38 -6.29 3.52
C GLU A 11 7.60 -6.00 2.03
N GLN A 12 6.66 -6.35 1.16
CA GLN A 12 6.74 -6.03 -0.27
C GLN A 12 6.70 -4.52 -0.55
N LEU A 13 5.93 -3.75 0.23
CA LEU A 13 5.92 -2.29 0.11
C LEU A 13 7.22 -1.68 0.62
N GLU A 14 7.76 -2.21 1.71
CA GLU A 14 9.07 -1.83 2.26
C GLU A 14 10.18 -2.11 1.24
N GLU A 15 10.25 -3.31 0.66
CA GLU A 15 11.22 -3.65 -0.40
C GLU A 15 11.15 -2.70 -1.59
N SER A 16 9.93 -2.36 -2.05
CA SER A 16 9.74 -1.42 -3.17
C SER A 16 10.20 -0.01 -2.85
N LEU A 17 10.15 0.41 -1.59
CA LEU A 17 10.56 1.74 -1.14
C LEU A 17 12.07 1.77 -0.83
N TYR A 18 12.64 0.67 -0.33
CA TYR A 18 14.09 0.51 -0.17
C TYR A 18 14.80 0.58 -1.52
N ALA A 19 14.16 0.06 -2.59
CA ALA A 19 14.65 0.21 -3.96
C ALA A 19 14.73 1.68 -4.44
N TRP A 20 14.08 2.62 -3.74
CA TRP A 20 14.14 4.06 -4.02
C TRP A 20 15.17 4.81 -3.16
N GLY A 21 15.90 4.11 -2.29
CA GLY A 21 17.06 4.66 -1.57
C GLY A 21 16.74 5.49 -0.34
N ASP A 22 15.49 5.54 0.10
CA ASP A 22 15.08 6.24 1.33
C ASP A 22 15.18 5.31 2.54
N GLU A 23 15.71 5.81 3.66
CA GLU A 23 15.57 5.17 4.97
C GLU A 23 14.10 5.23 5.39
N ILE A 24 13.44 4.08 5.38
CA ILE A 24 12.03 3.95 5.70
C ILE A 24 11.87 3.95 7.23
N GLU A 25 11.27 5.02 7.77
CA GLU A 25 10.76 5.00 9.15
C GLU A 25 9.68 3.93 9.29
N SER A 26 9.57 3.28 10.45
CA SER A 26 8.63 2.16 10.67
C SER A 26 7.14 2.48 10.41
N ASN A 27 6.78 3.75 10.24
CA ASN A 27 5.43 4.23 9.94
C ASN A 27 5.27 4.77 8.49
N ALA A 28 6.33 4.72 7.67
CA ALA A 28 6.34 5.34 6.36
C ALA A 28 5.34 4.68 5.40
N ILE A 29 5.10 3.37 5.53
CA ILE A 29 4.06 2.66 4.77
C ILE A 29 2.68 3.24 5.06
N GLU A 30 2.35 3.43 6.34
CA GLU A 30 1.07 3.99 6.76
C GLU A 30 0.90 5.42 6.26
N VAL A 31 1.96 6.23 6.33
CA VAL A 31 1.98 7.61 5.80
C VAL A 31 1.78 7.60 4.28
N PHE A 32 2.46 6.72 3.56
CA PHE A 32 2.35 6.62 2.11
C PHE A 32 0.95 6.19 1.68
N ILE A 33 0.40 5.15 2.33
CA ILE A 33 -0.97 4.68 2.06
C ILE A 33 -2.00 5.77 2.39
N TYR A 34 -1.78 6.54 3.47
CA TYR A 34 -2.63 7.69 3.79
C TYR A 34 -2.58 8.78 2.71
N GLN A 35 -1.39 9.16 2.27
CA GLN A 35 -1.22 10.15 1.20
C GLN A 35 -1.81 9.67 -0.13
N LEU A 36 -1.63 8.38 -0.44
CA LEU A 36 -2.15 7.77 -1.66
C LEU A 36 -3.68 7.79 -1.64
N ARG A 37 -4.32 7.32 -0.56
CA ARG A 37 -5.78 7.41 -0.36
C ARG A 37 -6.31 8.84 -0.52
N LYS A 38 -5.59 9.83 -0.01
CA LYS A 38 -5.97 11.24 -0.17
C LYS A 38 -5.94 11.70 -1.64
N LYS A 39 -5.05 11.13 -2.46
CA LYS A 39 -4.91 11.46 -3.89
C LYS A 39 -5.89 10.71 -4.79
N ILE A 40 -6.12 9.41 -4.53
CA ILE A 40 -6.88 8.53 -5.43
C ILE A 40 -8.26 8.13 -4.89
N GLY A 41 -8.63 8.58 -3.70
CA GLY A 41 -9.87 8.22 -3.03
C GLY A 41 -9.63 7.34 -1.80
N ASN A 42 -10.34 7.66 -0.72
CA ASN A 42 -10.19 6.96 0.57
C ASN A 42 -10.66 5.49 0.49
N GLN A 43 -11.56 5.18 -0.43
CA GLN A 43 -12.08 3.82 -0.62
C GLN A 43 -11.20 2.97 -1.54
N SER A 44 -10.23 3.56 -2.25
CA SER A 44 -9.45 2.91 -3.30
C SER A 44 -8.41 1.91 -2.77
N ILE A 45 -8.10 1.94 -1.47
CA ILE A 45 -7.17 0.99 -0.83
C ILE A 45 -7.81 0.42 0.43
N LYS A 46 -7.91 -0.90 0.51
CA LYS A 46 -8.39 -1.64 1.68
C LYS A 46 -7.22 -2.19 2.48
N THR A 47 -7.23 -1.96 3.79
CA THR A 47 -6.26 -2.57 4.71
C THR A 47 -6.80 -3.91 5.17
N ILE A 48 -6.01 -4.97 5.00
CA ILE A 48 -6.29 -6.32 5.49
C ILE A 48 -5.38 -6.57 6.70
N ARG A 49 -5.96 -6.54 7.89
CA ARG A 49 -5.23 -6.70 9.16
C ARG A 49 -4.44 -8.01 9.15
N GLY A 50 -3.15 -7.94 9.49
CA GLY A 50 -2.25 -9.09 9.55
C GLY A 50 -1.74 -9.60 8.19
N LEU A 51 -2.16 -8.99 7.07
CA LEU A 51 -1.76 -9.42 5.72
C LEU A 51 -1.16 -8.29 4.89
N GLY A 52 -1.76 -7.09 4.90
CA GLY A 52 -1.25 -5.95 4.13
C GLY A 52 -2.35 -5.09 3.52
N TYR A 53 -2.16 -4.67 2.27
CA TYR A 53 -3.01 -3.73 1.56
C TYR A 53 -3.48 -4.29 0.23
N ARG A 54 -4.67 -3.91 -0.18
CA ARG A 54 -5.26 -4.32 -1.45
C ARG A 54 -5.92 -3.13 -2.12
N MET A 55 -5.80 -3.03 -3.44
CA MET A 55 -6.61 -2.07 -4.20
C MET A 55 -8.10 -2.47 -4.10
N ASN A 56 -8.95 -1.48 -3.90
CA ASN A 56 -10.38 -1.65 -4.05
C ASN A 56 -10.71 -1.32 -5.50
N GLN A 57 -11.26 -2.27 -6.24
CA GLN A 57 -11.93 -1.93 -7.49
C GLN A 57 -13.30 -1.41 -7.10
N GLU A 58 -13.42 -0.08 -7.00
CA GLU A 58 -14.74 0.53 -7.15
C GLU A 58 -15.23 0.17 -8.56
N ASN A 59 -16.42 -0.40 -8.60
CA ASN A 59 -17.11 -0.85 -9.81
C ASN A 59 -17.88 0.33 -10.41
#